data_AF-B5VP15-F1
#
_entry.id   AF-B5VP15-F1
#
_cell.length_a   1.000
_cell.length_b   1.000
_cell.length_c   1.000
_cell.angle_alpha   90.00
_cell.angle_beta   90.00
_cell.angle_gamma   90.00
#
_symmetry.space_group_name_H-M   'P 1'
#
loop_
_entity.id
_entity.type
_entity.pdbx_description
1 polymer ?
#
loop_
_entity_poly.entity_id
_entity_poly.type
_entity_poly.pdbx_seq_one_letter_code
_entity_poly.pdbx_strand_id
1 'polypeptide(L)'
;MGMFFNLRSNIKKKAMDNGLSLPISRNGSSNNIKDKRSEHNSNSLKGKYRYQPRSTPSKFQLTVSITSLIIIAVLSLYLFISFLSGMGIGVSTQNGRSLLGSSKSSENYKTIDLEDEEYYDYDFEDIDPEVISKFDDGVQHYLISQFGSEVLTPKDDEKYQRELNMLFDSTVEEYDLSNFEGAPNGLETRDHILLCIPLRNAADVLPLMFKHLMNLTYPHELIDLAFLVSDCSEGDTTLDALIAYSRQLQNGTLSQIFQEIDAVIDSQTKGTDKLYLKYMDEGYINRVHQAFSPPFHENYDKPFRSVQIFQKDFGQVIGQGFSDRHAVKVQGIRRKLMGRARNWLTANALKPYHSWVYWRDADVELCPGSVIQDLMSKNYDVIVPNVWRPLPTFLGTEQPYDLNSWMESQEALALAKTLDEDDVIVEGYAEYPTWRVHLAYIRDAEGDPNEAVDLDGVGGVS
;
A
#
# COMPACT_ATOMS: atom_id res chain seq x y z
N MET A 1 3.73 28.09 -32.40
CA MET A 1 3.11 28.63 -31.18
C MET A 1 4.05 28.27 -30.04
N GLY A 2 4.77 29.25 -29.50
CA GLY A 2 5.97 29.02 -28.68
C GLY A 2 5.63 28.52 -27.27
N MET A 3 6.28 27.44 -26.85
CA MET A 3 6.20 26.88 -25.50
C MET A 3 7.53 27.17 -24.81
N PHE A 4 7.53 28.14 -23.88
CA PHE A 4 8.68 28.44 -23.03
C PHE A 4 8.59 27.55 -21.77
N PHE A 5 9.48 26.57 -21.64
CA PHE A 5 9.67 25.84 -20.39
C PHE A 5 10.82 26.47 -19.61
N ASN A 6 10.50 27.04 -18.44
CA ASN A 6 11.51 27.52 -17.49
C ASN A 6 11.62 26.50 -16.36
N LEU A 7 12.58 25.59 -16.44
CA LEU A 7 12.92 24.64 -15.37
C LEU A 7 13.58 25.41 -14.22
N ARG A 8 13.05 25.26 -13.00
CA ARG A 8 13.60 25.91 -11.79
C ARG A 8 15.06 25.49 -11.57
N SER A 9 15.98 26.45 -11.73
CA SER A 9 17.45 26.29 -11.71
C SER A 9 18.05 25.58 -10.48
N ASN A 10 17.31 25.49 -9.37
CA ASN A 10 17.82 24.95 -8.11
C ASN A 10 17.79 23.42 -8.01
N ILE A 11 16.97 22.73 -8.80
CA ILE A 11 16.92 21.24 -8.80
C ILE A 11 18.12 20.69 -9.59
N LYS A 12 18.49 21.38 -10.67
CA LYS A 12 19.54 21.01 -11.61
C LYS A 12 20.96 21.06 -11.03
N LYS A 13 21.25 22.08 -10.22
CA LYS A 13 22.58 22.28 -9.62
C LYS A 13 22.94 21.18 -8.60
N LYS A 14 21.93 20.62 -7.90
CA LYS A 14 22.12 19.61 -6.85
C LYS A 14 22.26 18.17 -7.40
N ALA A 15 21.80 17.94 -8.64
CA ALA A 15 21.92 16.66 -9.34
C ALA A 15 23.29 16.51 -10.01
N MET A 16 23.79 17.57 -10.66
CA MET A 16 25.10 17.57 -11.31
C MET A 16 26.26 17.40 -10.33
N ASP A 17 26.16 17.97 -9.11
CA ASP A 17 27.21 17.86 -8.09
C ASP A 17 27.38 16.44 -7.49
N ASN A 18 26.42 15.52 -7.72
CA ASN A 18 26.44 14.18 -7.14
C ASN A 18 26.61 13.03 -8.16
N GLY A 19 26.72 13.33 -9.46
CA GLY A 19 26.81 12.29 -10.50
C GLY A 19 25.59 11.35 -10.59
N LEU A 20 24.42 11.81 -10.14
CA LEU A 20 23.16 11.09 -10.28
C LEU A 20 22.50 11.45 -11.62
N SER A 21 22.14 10.44 -12.42
CA SER A 21 21.09 10.58 -13.43
C SER A 21 19.79 10.94 -12.71
N LEU A 22 19.05 11.91 -13.25
CA LEU A 22 17.76 12.30 -12.69
C LEU A 22 16.68 11.44 -13.35
N PRO A 23 15.87 10.73 -12.56
CA PRO A 23 14.73 9.99 -13.07
C PRO A 23 13.63 10.94 -13.58
N ILE A 24 13.24 10.84 -14.85
CA ILE A 24 12.00 11.42 -15.39
C ILE A 24 11.36 10.44 -16.41
N SER A 25 10.02 10.46 -16.45
CA SER A 25 9.10 9.38 -16.86
C SER A 25 9.15 9.02 -18.36
N ARG A 26 8.33 8.06 -18.83
CA ARG A 26 8.38 7.53 -20.21
C ARG A 26 7.07 7.79 -20.99
N ASN A 27 7.15 8.28 -22.24
CA ASN A 27 6.97 7.45 -23.45
C ASN A 27 7.01 8.19 -24.80
N GLY A 28 7.85 7.65 -25.69
CA GLY A 28 7.95 7.97 -27.11
C GLY A 28 8.62 6.85 -27.91
N SER A 29 8.10 5.61 -27.85
CA SER A 29 8.42 4.56 -28.84
C SER A 29 7.31 3.51 -28.94
N SER A 30 6.14 3.92 -29.41
CA SER A 30 5.19 3.01 -30.04
C SER A 30 5.61 2.83 -31.50
N ASN A 31 6.35 1.74 -31.76
CA ASN A 31 6.36 0.99 -33.02
C ASN A 31 7.34 -0.18 -32.88
N ASN A 32 6.93 -1.28 -32.21
CA ASN A 32 7.39 -2.67 -32.47
C ASN A 32 6.99 -3.71 -31.38
N ILE A 33 5.88 -3.54 -30.65
CA ILE A 33 5.47 -4.54 -29.64
C ILE A 33 4.70 -5.74 -30.24
N LYS A 34 4.38 -5.75 -31.55
CA LYS A 34 3.63 -6.87 -32.17
C LYS A 34 4.43 -7.99 -32.85
N ASP A 35 5.76 -7.92 -32.97
CA ASP A 35 6.50 -8.91 -33.81
C ASP A 35 7.71 -9.62 -33.15
N LYS A 36 7.80 -9.70 -31.82
CA LYS A 36 8.80 -10.56 -31.16
C LYS A 36 8.22 -11.47 -30.08
N ARG A 37 7.21 -12.25 -30.46
CA ARG A 37 6.88 -13.52 -29.78
C ARG A 37 7.42 -14.70 -30.58
N SER A 38 8.74 -14.89 -30.55
CA SER A 38 9.44 -16.18 -30.73
C SER A 38 10.94 -15.92 -30.94
N GLU A 39 11.77 -16.75 -30.31
CA GLU A 39 13.25 -16.81 -30.43
C GLU A 39 14.04 -15.78 -29.61
N HIS A 40 14.16 -16.04 -28.31
CA HIS A 40 15.24 -15.47 -27.52
C HIS A 40 16.53 -16.26 -27.75
N ASN A 41 17.39 -15.74 -28.63
CA ASN A 41 18.78 -16.14 -28.71
C ASN A 41 19.57 -15.37 -27.63
N SER A 42 19.91 -16.06 -26.55
CA SER A 42 20.73 -15.57 -25.46
C SER A 42 22.17 -15.36 -25.95
N ASN A 43 22.54 -14.14 -26.37
CA ASN A 43 23.92 -13.62 -26.33
C ASN A 43 24.02 -12.27 -27.06
N SER A 44 23.60 -11.18 -26.42
CA SER A 44 24.08 -9.82 -26.68
C SER A 44 23.38 -8.89 -25.68
N LEU A 45 24.12 -8.06 -24.97
CA LEU A 45 23.69 -7.19 -23.84
C LEU A 45 23.67 -7.86 -22.45
N LYS A 46 24.66 -8.74 -22.20
CA LYS A 46 25.13 -8.97 -20.83
C LYS A 46 25.93 -7.75 -20.38
N GLY A 47 25.39 -7.05 -19.40
CA GLY A 47 26.15 -6.11 -18.58
C GLY A 47 26.00 -4.67 -19.02
N LYS A 48 25.07 -3.96 -18.38
CA LYS A 48 25.37 -2.75 -17.62
C LYS A 48 24.08 -2.21 -16.99
N TYR A 49 24.09 -2.18 -15.65
CA TYR A 49 23.15 -1.48 -14.77
C TYR A 49 21.81 -2.18 -14.47
N ARG A 50 21.90 -3.32 -13.75
CA ARG A 50 20.87 -3.69 -12.75
C ARG A 50 21.07 -2.80 -11.52
N TYR A 51 19.99 -2.32 -10.91
CA TYR A 51 20.07 -1.58 -9.65
C TYR A 51 20.68 -2.49 -8.57
N GLN A 52 21.96 -2.30 -8.28
CA GLN A 52 22.59 -2.87 -7.09
C GLN A 52 22.52 -1.80 -6.00
N PRO A 53 21.87 -2.06 -4.85
CA PRO A 53 21.90 -1.12 -3.74
C PRO A 53 23.36 -0.90 -3.31
N ARG A 54 23.93 0.23 -3.73
CA ARG A 54 25.30 0.60 -3.36
C ARG A 54 25.31 0.96 -1.87
N SER A 55 25.80 0.06 -1.04
CA SER A 55 26.28 0.42 0.29
C SER A 55 27.56 1.24 0.15
N THR A 56 27.45 2.56 0.00
CA THR A 56 28.59 3.45 0.23
C THR A 56 28.59 3.90 1.68
N PRO A 57 29.69 3.71 2.46
CA PRO A 57 29.80 4.25 3.80
C PRO A 57 30.07 5.75 3.67
N SER A 58 29.00 6.54 3.67
CA SER A 58 29.10 7.99 3.78
C SER A 58 29.50 8.36 5.20
N LYS A 59 30.72 8.88 5.37
CA LYS A 59 31.12 9.62 6.57
C LYS A 59 30.39 10.97 6.55
N PHE A 60 29.15 11.02 7.03
CA PHE A 60 28.47 12.28 7.33
C PHE A 60 28.07 12.31 8.80
N GLN A 61 28.45 13.40 9.46
CA GLN A 61 28.36 13.62 10.90
C GLN A 61 26.92 13.59 11.37
N LEU A 62 26.66 12.68 12.32
CA LEU A 62 25.41 12.55 13.05
C LEU A 62 25.35 13.65 14.13
N THR A 63 24.65 14.75 13.89
CA THR A 63 24.06 15.53 14.98
C THR A 63 22.62 15.05 15.16
N VAL A 64 22.46 13.86 15.73
CA VAL A 64 21.18 13.45 16.32
C VAL A 64 20.99 14.32 17.55
N SER A 65 19.92 15.13 17.54
CA SER A 65 19.55 15.95 18.68
C SER A 65 19.36 15.05 19.89
N ILE A 66 20.14 15.32 20.94
CA ILE A 66 20.19 14.62 22.23
C ILE A 66 18.79 14.50 22.87
N THR A 67 17.83 15.32 22.43
CA THR A 67 16.42 15.30 22.85
C THR A 67 15.69 13.99 22.51
N SER A 68 15.95 13.34 21.38
CA SER A 68 15.21 12.13 20.96
C SER A 68 15.65 10.87 21.73
N LEU A 69 16.93 10.80 22.11
CA LEU A 69 17.46 9.72 22.96
C LEU A 69 17.01 9.86 24.42
N ILE A 70 16.86 11.10 24.92
CA ILE A 70 16.34 11.37 26.27
C ILE A 70 14.87 10.96 26.37
N ILE A 71 14.07 11.17 25.33
CA ILE A 71 12.63 10.81 25.35
C ILE A 71 12.44 9.29 25.42
N ILE A 72 13.23 8.52 24.67
CA ILE A 72 13.20 7.04 24.72
C ILE A 72 13.65 6.52 26.10
N ALA A 73 14.65 7.17 26.71
CA ALA A 73 15.11 6.84 28.07
C ALA A 73 14.09 7.24 29.16
N VAL A 74 13.35 8.34 28.98
CA VAL A 74 12.35 8.80 29.95
C VAL A 74 11.06 7.99 29.86
N LEU A 75 10.63 7.57 28.66
CA LEU A 75 9.50 6.65 28.47
C LEU A 75 9.77 5.27 29.06
N SER A 76 10.97 4.73 28.84
CA SER A 76 11.40 3.46 29.44
C SER A 76 11.56 3.55 30.96
N LEU A 77 12.02 4.69 31.50
CA LEU A 77 12.11 4.92 32.95
C LEU A 77 10.73 5.12 33.60
N TYR A 78 9.77 5.77 32.93
CA TYR A 78 8.41 5.95 33.43
C TYR A 78 7.63 4.63 33.47
N LEU A 79 7.77 3.79 32.45
CA LEU A 79 7.27 2.41 32.44
C LEU A 79 7.92 1.55 33.53
N PHE A 80 9.19 1.79 33.84
CA PHE A 80 9.90 1.08 34.91
C PHE A 80 9.49 1.53 36.33
N ILE A 81 9.25 2.82 36.55
CA ILE A 81 8.82 3.36 37.86
C ILE A 81 7.36 3.02 38.17
N SER A 82 6.49 3.02 37.16
CA SER A 82 5.09 2.58 37.28
C SER A 82 4.98 1.07 37.58
N PHE A 83 5.95 0.28 37.11
CA PHE A 83 6.10 -1.14 37.45
C PHE A 83 6.59 -1.37 38.90
N LEU A 84 7.53 -0.55 39.39
CA LEU A 84 8.07 -0.65 40.75
C LEU A 84 7.09 -0.22 41.85
N SER A 85 6.08 0.59 41.52
CA SER A 85 5.05 1.05 42.48
C SER A 85 3.92 0.02 42.70
N GLY A 86 3.93 -1.10 41.98
CA GLY A 86 2.86 -2.13 42.03
C GLY A 86 3.14 -3.39 42.84
N MET A 87 4.37 -3.73 43.22
CA MET A 87 4.65 -5.00 43.94
C MET A 87 5.81 -4.88 44.94
N GLY A 88 5.53 -5.28 46.18
CA GLY A 88 6.51 -5.38 47.26
C GLY A 88 7.36 -6.67 47.21
N ILE A 89 8.67 -6.47 47.43
CA ILE A 89 9.70 -7.34 48.03
C ILE A 89 9.80 -8.82 47.57
N GLY A 90 10.95 -9.16 46.97
CA GLY A 90 11.46 -10.53 46.84
C GLY A 90 12.77 -10.65 46.04
N VAL A 91 13.90 -10.48 46.74
CA VAL A 91 15.32 -10.68 46.39
C VAL A 91 15.65 -11.65 45.23
N SER A 92 16.48 -11.22 44.27
CA SER A 92 17.80 -11.84 43.93
C SER A 92 18.47 -11.09 42.78
N THR A 93 19.55 -10.38 43.08
CA THR A 93 20.45 -9.73 42.13
C THR A 93 21.41 -10.75 41.52
N GLN A 94 21.21 -11.12 40.25
CA GLN A 94 22.31 -11.53 39.37
C GLN A 94 22.03 -11.13 37.91
N ASN A 95 23.08 -10.56 37.30
CA ASN A 95 23.32 -10.35 35.87
C ASN A 95 22.48 -9.29 35.15
N GLY A 96 22.81 -8.02 35.42
CA GLY A 96 22.62 -6.95 34.44
C GLY A 96 23.48 -7.19 33.19
N ARG A 97 22.87 -7.74 32.14
CA ARG A 97 23.37 -7.62 30.77
C ARG A 97 22.63 -6.47 30.10
N SER A 98 23.39 -5.44 29.72
CA SER A 98 22.98 -4.39 28.80
C SER A 98 22.37 -5.01 27.54
N LEU A 99 21.10 -4.67 27.25
CA LEU A 99 20.33 -5.10 26.08
C LEU A 99 20.61 -4.27 24.82
N LEU A 100 21.71 -3.51 24.80
CA LEU A 100 22.27 -2.90 23.59
C LEU A 100 23.80 -3.04 23.65
N GLY A 101 24.27 -4.25 23.40
CA GLY A 101 25.69 -4.55 23.27
C GLY A 101 26.01 -5.04 21.87
N SER A 102 26.63 -4.17 21.07
CA SER A 102 27.47 -4.51 19.92
C SER A 102 26.83 -5.47 18.92
N SER A 103 26.08 -4.93 17.96
CA SER A 103 25.77 -5.61 16.70
C SER A 103 27.09 -6.09 16.08
N LYS A 104 27.37 -7.39 16.25
CA LYS A 104 28.34 -8.07 15.42
C LYS A 104 27.85 -7.93 13.99
N SER A 105 28.68 -7.27 13.20
CA SER A 105 28.56 -7.18 11.74
C SER A 105 28.32 -8.53 11.09
N SER A 106 27.46 -8.50 10.06
CA SER A 106 27.14 -9.51 9.06
C SER A 106 26.26 -10.68 9.50
N GLU A 107 24.95 -10.47 9.50
CA GLU A 107 24.07 -11.46 8.91
C GLU A 107 23.81 -11.05 7.45
N ASN A 108 23.97 -12.00 6.54
CA ASN A 108 23.81 -11.82 5.11
C ASN A 108 22.34 -11.46 4.81
N TYR A 109 22.04 -10.17 4.67
CA TYR A 109 20.84 -9.76 3.95
C TYR A 109 20.97 -10.34 2.55
N LYS A 110 20.13 -11.33 2.20
CA LYS A 110 19.94 -11.71 0.81
C LYS A 110 19.38 -10.49 0.11
N THR A 111 20.22 -9.74 -0.59
CA THR A 111 19.75 -8.75 -1.54
C THR A 111 18.95 -9.51 -2.59
N ILE A 112 17.63 -9.33 -2.58
CA ILE A 112 16.76 -9.87 -3.62
C ILE A 112 17.06 -9.03 -4.87
N ASP A 113 17.71 -9.63 -5.85
CA ASP A 113 17.84 -9.01 -7.17
C ASP A 113 16.44 -9.01 -7.81
N LEU A 114 15.89 -7.82 -8.05
CA LEU A 114 14.61 -7.65 -8.73
C LEU A 114 14.85 -7.80 -10.22
N GLU A 115 14.49 -8.96 -10.76
CA GLU A 115 14.69 -9.28 -12.18
C GLU A 115 13.46 -8.99 -13.04
N ASP A 116 12.29 -8.86 -12.43
CA ASP A 116 11.03 -8.61 -13.14
C ASP A 116 10.99 -7.20 -13.71
N GLU A 117 10.58 -7.09 -14.98
CA GLU A 117 10.52 -5.81 -15.70
C GLU A 117 9.49 -4.86 -15.09
N GLU A 118 8.46 -5.39 -14.41
CA GLU A 118 7.34 -4.61 -13.87
C GLU A 118 7.70 -3.77 -12.63
N TYR A 119 8.86 -4.02 -12.01
CA TYR A 119 9.42 -3.07 -11.04
C TYR A 119 9.93 -1.79 -11.68
N TYR A 120 10.15 -1.81 -13.00
CA TYR A 120 10.80 -0.75 -13.74
C TYR A 120 9.93 -0.25 -14.89
N ASP A 121 8.78 -0.89 -15.14
CA ASP A 121 7.81 -0.42 -16.09
C ASP A 121 7.11 0.83 -15.58
N TYR A 122 6.81 1.75 -16.49
CA TYR A 122 6.23 3.07 -16.16
C TYR A 122 7.05 3.92 -15.16
N ASP A 123 8.19 3.41 -14.70
CA ASP A 123 9.25 4.10 -14.00
C ASP A 123 10.25 4.68 -15.02
N PHE A 124 11.17 5.48 -14.52
CA PHE A 124 12.02 6.39 -15.28
C PHE A 124 13.01 5.68 -16.22
N GLU A 125 13.18 6.15 -17.46
CA GLU A 125 14.36 5.78 -18.25
C GLU A 125 15.62 6.51 -17.71
N ASP A 126 16.79 5.91 -17.94
CA ASP A 126 18.08 6.54 -17.68
C ASP A 126 18.27 7.72 -18.66
N ILE A 127 17.84 8.90 -18.26
CA ILE A 127 18.07 10.10 -19.06
C ILE A 127 19.49 10.60 -18.80
N ASP A 128 20.23 10.85 -19.87
CA ASP A 128 21.53 11.50 -19.81
C ASP A 128 21.35 13.01 -19.55
N PRO A 129 21.72 13.52 -18.35
CA PRO A 129 21.58 14.93 -18.02
C PRO A 129 22.41 15.82 -18.96
N GLU A 130 23.51 15.31 -19.52
CA GLU A 130 24.31 16.03 -20.50
C GLU A 130 23.52 16.23 -21.79
N VAL A 131 22.72 15.25 -22.22
CA VAL A 131 21.86 15.37 -23.42
C VAL A 131 20.74 16.38 -23.19
N ILE A 132 20.03 16.34 -22.06
CA ILE A 132 18.98 17.33 -21.76
C ILE A 132 19.59 18.74 -21.74
N SER A 133 20.76 18.91 -21.11
CA SER A 133 21.39 20.23 -20.94
C SER A 133 21.67 20.95 -22.27
N LYS A 134 21.83 20.20 -23.37
CA LYS A 134 22.02 20.77 -24.70
C LYS A 134 20.81 21.59 -25.19
N PHE A 135 19.63 21.29 -24.66
CA PHE A 135 18.37 21.92 -25.06
C PHE A 135 17.95 23.08 -24.14
N ASP A 136 18.78 23.46 -23.16
CA ASP A 136 18.47 24.52 -22.18
C ASP A 136 18.17 25.88 -22.82
N ASP A 137 18.92 26.22 -23.86
CA ASP A 137 18.75 27.47 -24.61
C ASP A 137 17.66 27.34 -25.71
N GLY A 138 16.96 26.21 -25.73
CA GLY A 138 15.87 25.87 -26.65
C GLY A 138 16.30 25.01 -27.84
N VAL A 139 15.36 24.21 -28.34
CA VAL A 139 15.57 23.25 -29.44
C VAL A 139 16.11 23.89 -30.72
N GLN A 140 15.64 25.10 -31.06
CA GLN A 140 16.15 25.83 -32.22
C GLN A 140 17.59 26.30 -32.03
N HIS A 141 17.97 26.69 -30.80
CA HIS A 141 19.34 27.07 -30.49
C HIS A 141 20.28 25.86 -30.55
N TYR A 142 19.81 24.69 -30.09
CA TYR A 142 20.54 23.44 -30.20
C TYR A 142 20.85 23.08 -31.67
N LEU A 143 19.83 23.12 -32.53
CA LEU A 143 19.99 22.86 -33.96
C LEU A 143 21.05 23.77 -34.61
N ILE A 144 20.98 25.07 -34.33
CA ILE A 144 21.89 26.07 -34.88
C ILE A 144 23.32 25.89 -34.33
N SER A 145 23.46 25.60 -33.04
CA SER A 145 24.77 25.50 -32.37
C SER A 145 25.54 24.21 -32.70
N GLN A 146 24.85 23.08 -32.85
CA GLN A 146 25.50 21.79 -33.14
C GLN A 146 25.62 21.48 -34.63
N PHE A 147 24.59 21.80 -35.42
CA PHE A 147 24.52 21.38 -36.82
C PHE A 147 24.68 22.55 -37.81
N GLY A 148 24.72 23.79 -37.31
CA GLY A 148 24.85 24.99 -38.13
C GLY A 148 23.58 25.29 -38.94
N SER A 149 23.73 26.15 -39.95
CA SER A 149 22.66 26.55 -40.87
C SER A 149 22.43 25.58 -42.03
N GLU A 150 23.18 24.47 -42.08
CA GLU A 150 23.12 23.51 -43.18
C GLU A 150 22.21 22.32 -42.86
N VAL A 151 21.64 21.74 -43.92
CA VAL A 151 20.68 20.64 -43.89
C VAL A 151 21.27 19.45 -43.12
N LEU A 152 20.56 18.97 -42.08
CA LEU A 152 20.93 17.79 -41.30
C LEU A 152 21.28 16.62 -42.25
N THR A 153 22.47 16.05 -42.08
CA THR A 153 22.78 14.79 -42.76
C THR A 153 21.88 13.69 -42.19
N PRO A 154 21.59 12.60 -42.93
CA PRO A 154 20.73 11.53 -42.42
C PRO A 154 21.19 10.94 -41.07
N LYS A 155 22.51 10.90 -40.81
CA LYS A 155 23.07 10.43 -39.53
C LYS A 155 22.89 11.45 -38.40
N ASP A 156 22.97 12.74 -38.73
CA ASP A 156 22.78 13.82 -37.77
C ASP A 156 21.32 13.98 -37.38
N ASP A 157 20.39 13.75 -38.34
CA ASP A 157 18.95 13.72 -38.08
C ASP A 157 18.60 12.55 -37.14
N GLU A 158 19.09 11.33 -37.38
CA GLU A 158 18.87 10.21 -36.46
C GLU A 158 19.34 10.49 -35.03
N LYS A 159 20.50 11.16 -34.88
CA LYS A 159 21.02 11.56 -33.57
C LYS A 159 20.17 12.66 -32.94
N TYR A 160 19.82 13.68 -33.72
CA TYR A 160 18.98 14.78 -33.26
C TYR A 160 17.60 14.27 -32.80
N GLN A 161 16.94 13.42 -33.60
CA GLN A 161 15.65 12.82 -33.22
C GLN A 161 15.77 11.99 -31.95
N ARG A 162 16.85 11.21 -31.79
CA ARG A 162 17.07 10.46 -30.55
C ARG A 162 17.19 11.36 -29.33
N GLU A 163 18.00 12.42 -29.41
CA GLU A 163 18.21 13.35 -28.30
C GLU A 163 16.97 14.22 -28.03
N LEU A 164 16.21 14.56 -29.07
CA LEU A 164 14.93 15.25 -28.95
C LEU A 164 13.86 14.36 -28.31
N ASN A 165 13.82 13.07 -28.66
CA ASN A 165 12.94 12.10 -28.02
C ASN A 165 13.29 11.94 -26.54
N MET A 166 14.58 11.87 -26.17
CA MET A 166 15.00 11.88 -24.77
C MET A 166 14.52 13.13 -24.01
N LEU A 167 14.51 14.29 -24.66
CA LEU A 167 13.94 15.52 -24.07
C LEU A 167 12.42 15.39 -23.91
N PHE A 168 11.70 14.89 -24.91
CA PHE A 168 10.25 14.69 -24.81
C PHE A 168 9.88 13.67 -23.73
N ASP A 169 10.55 12.52 -23.70
CA ASP A 169 10.37 11.51 -22.66
C ASP A 169 10.60 12.13 -21.26
N SER A 170 11.61 12.99 -21.11
CA SER A 170 11.83 13.70 -19.84
C SER A 170 10.73 14.65 -19.38
N THR A 171 9.68 14.90 -20.17
CA THR A 171 8.63 15.89 -19.83
C THR A 171 7.21 15.46 -20.14
N VAL A 172 7.03 14.53 -21.08
CA VAL A 172 5.72 14.11 -21.60
C VAL A 172 5.56 12.62 -21.33
N GLU A 173 4.44 12.27 -20.69
CA GLU A 173 4.03 10.89 -20.49
C GLU A 173 2.82 10.61 -21.38
N GLU A 174 2.89 9.53 -22.17
CA GLU A 174 1.80 9.09 -23.03
C GLU A 174 1.26 7.75 -22.53
N TYR A 175 -0.05 7.71 -22.28
CA TYR A 175 -0.76 6.51 -21.87
C TYR A 175 -1.98 6.32 -22.75
N ASP A 176 -2.08 5.17 -23.38
CA ASP A 176 -3.30 4.72 -24.03
C ASP A 176 -4.08 3.85 -23.05
N LEU A 177 -5.16 4.42 -22.51
CA LEU A 177 -5.99 3.79 -21.48
C LEU A 177 -6.67 2.51 -21.96
N SER A 178 -6.81 2.29 -23.28
CA SER A 178 -7.36 1.04 -23.81
C SER A 178 -6.45 -0.17 -23.58
N ASN A 179 -5.17 0.05 -23.24
CA ASN A 179 -4.25 -1.03 -22.89
C ASN A 179 -4.33 -1.45 -21.42
N PHE A 180 -5.09 -0.73 -20.59
CA PHE A 180 -5.15 -0.93 -19.15
C PHE A 180 -6.55 -1.37 -18.68
N GLU A 181 -7.36 -1.93 -19.57
CA GLU A 181 -8.66 -2.50 -19.19
C GLU A 181 -8.47 -3.70 -18.26
N GLY A 182 -9.25 -3.76 -17.18
CA GLY A 182 -9.19 -4.86 -16.22
C GLY A 182 -9.66 -6.18 -16.84
N ALA A 183 -8.79 -7.18 -16.86
CA ALA A 183 -9.10 -8.50 -17.37
C ALA A 183 -9.44 -9.50 -16.24
N PRO A 184 -10.33 -10.47 -16.47
CA PRO A 184 -10.65 -11.48 -15.47
C PRO A 184 -9.48 -12.45 -15.22
N ASN A 185 -8.58 -12.57 -16.18
CA ASN A 185 -7.31 -13.28 -16.09
C ASN A 185 -6.13 -12.31 -15.87
N GLY A 186 -6.29 -11.34 -14.96
CA GLY A 186 -5.30 -10.29 -14.65
C GLY A 186 -3.87 -10.79 -14.44
N LEU A 187 -3.70 -12.01 -13.93
CA LEU A 187 -2.38 -12.64 -13.77
C LEU A 187 -1.67 -12.91 -15.11
N GLU A 188 -2.41 -13.34 -16.14
CA GLU A 188 -1.86 -13.65 -17.47
C GLU A 188 -1.61 -12.39 -18.29
N THR A 189 -2.48 -11.38 -18.13
CA THR A 189 -2.34 -10.06 -18.76
C THR A 189 -1.36 -9.15 -18.04
N ARG A 190 -0.96 -9.52 -16.82
CA ARG A 190 -0.08 -8.78 -15.91
C ARG A 190 -0.64 -7.40 -15.56
N ASP A 191 -1.91 -7.39 -15.17
CA ASP A 191 -2.64 -6.17 -14.78
C ASP A 191 -2.05 -5.55 -13.50
N HIS A 192 -1.80 -4.25 -13.52
CA HIS A 192 -1.36 -3.52 -12.33
C HIS A 192 -2.54 -3.16 -11.43
N ILE A 193 -2.32 -3.31 -10.13
CA ILE A 193 -3.34 -3.09 -9.11
C ILE A 193 -2.89 -2.00 -8.16
N LEU A 194 -3.79 -1.06 -7.88
CA LEU A 194 -3.66 -0.13 -6.78
C LEU A 194 -4.38 -0.67 -5.55
N LEU A 195 -3.64 -0.97 -4.47
CA LEU A 195 -4.19 -1.38 -3.19
C LEU A 195 -4.26 -0.19 -2.23
N CYS A 196 -5.47 0.27 -1.91
CA CYS A 196 -5.73 1.42 -1.06
C CYS A 196 -6.11 1.02 0.37
N ILE A 197 -5.36 1.51 1.36
CA ILE A 197 -5.59 1.23 2.79
C ILE A 197 -5.70 2.55 3.58
N PRO A 198 -6.92 2.95 4.01
CA PRO A 198 -7.08 4.04 4.95
C PRO A 198 -6.71 3.60 6.37
N LEU A 199 -5.97 4.42 7.10
CA LEU A 199 -5.43 4.13 8.42
C LEU A 199 -5.76 5.25 9.41
N ARG A 200 -6.21 4.84 10.59
CA ARG A 200 -6.42 5.72 11.73
C ARG A 200 -6.23 4.96 13.03
N ASN A 201 -5.31 5.39 13.88
CA ASN A 201 -4.99 4.72 15.16
C ASN A 201 -4.82 3.21 15.00
N ALA A 202 -4.06 2.80 13.97
CA ALA A 202 -3.98 1.43 13.49
C ALA A 202 -2.70 0.71 13.92
N ALA A 203 -1.84 1.34 14.74
CA ALA A 203 -0.54 0.81 15.14
C ALA A 203 -0.58 -0.66 15.62
N ASP A 204 -1.60 -1.03 16.39
CA ASP A 204 -1.76 -2.37 16.96
C ASP A 204 -2.15 -3.44 15.91
N VAL A 205 -2.83 -3.05 14.84
CA VAL A 205 -3.28 -3.97 13.77
C VAL A 205 -2.30 -4.07 12.61
N LEU A 206 -1.32 -3.15 12.51
CA LEU A 206 -0.32 -3.17 11.44
C LEU A 206 0.42 -4.50 11.28
N PRO A 207 0.88 -5.20 12.35
CA PRO A 207 1.56 -6.48 12.18
C PRO A 207 0.71 -7.52 11.44
N LEU A 208 -0.58 -7.60 11.77
CA LEU A 208 -1.52 -8.49 11.11
C LEU A 208 -1.78 -8.08 9.65
N MET A 209 -1.99 -6.78 9.41
CA MET A 209 -2.17 -6.23 8.07
C MET A 209 -0.97 -6.56 7.17
N PHE A 210 0.27 -6.38 7.64
CA PHE A 210 1.47 -6.69 6.85
C PHE A 210 1.64 -8.19 6.63
N LYS A 211 1.36 -9.05 7.62
CA LYS A 211 1.33 -10.51 7.41
C LYS A 211 0.35 -10.90 6.30
N HIS A 212 -0.80 -10.24 6.23
CA HIS A 212 -1.75 -10.44 5.14
C HIS A 212 -1.27 -9.95 3.79
N LEU A 213 -0.64 -8.78 3.74
CA LEU A 213 -0.08 -8.26 2.49
C LEU A 213 0.95 -9.25 1.94
N MET A 214 1.86 -9.74 2.80
CA MET A 214 2.85 -10.74 2.41
C MET A 214 2.24 -12.06 1.93
N ASN A 215 1.06 -12.43 2.44
CA ASN A 215 0.36 -13.66 2.07
C ASN A 215 -0.48 -13.52 0.77
N LEU A 216 -0.47 -12.36 0.12
CA LEU A 216 -1.11 -12.20 -1.19
C LEU A 216 -0.34 -12.99 -2.24
N THR A 217 -1.07 -13.83 -2.97
CA THR A 217 -0.48 -14.68 -4.00
C THR A 217 -0.37 -13.99 -5.36
N TYR A 218 -1.04 -12.84 -5.53
CA TYR A 218 -0.88 -12.03 -6.74
C TYR A 218 0.54 -11.45 -6.79
N PRO A 219 1.20 -11.40 -7.95
CA PRO A 219 2.61 -10.99 -8.01
C PRO A 219 2.84 -9.59 -7.43
N HIS A 220 3.74 -9.48 -6.45
CA HIS A 220 3.96 -8.24 -5.71
C HIS A 220 4.54 -7.12 -6.61
N GLU A 221 5.22 -7.48 -7.69
CA GLU A 221 5.69 -6.56 -8.73
C GLU A 221 4.56 -5.91 -9.53
N LEU A 222 3.31 -6.37 -9.40
CA LEU A 222 2.14 -5.78 -10.06
C LEU A 222 1.25 -4.97 -9.09
N ILE A 223 1.65 -4.87 -7.81
CA ILE A 223 0.83 -4.25 -6.77
C ILE A 223 1.52 -2.98 -6.26
N ASP A 224 0.82 -1.85 -6.42
CA ASP A 224 1.16 -0.59 -5.79
C ASP A 224 0.36 -0.40 -4.51
N LEU A 225 1.05 -0.18 -3.39
CA LEU A 225 0.42 0.06 -2.10
C LEU A 225 0.25 1.56 -1.86
N ALA A 226 -0.96 1.99 -1.48
CA ALA A 226 -1.26 3.36 -1.11
C ALA A 226 -1.91 3.43 0.26
N PHE A 227 -1.20 4.01 1.22
CA PHE A 227 -1.66 4.20 2.59
C PHE A 227 -2.07 5.64 2.83
N LEU A 228 -3.20 5.85 3.52
CA LEU A 228 -3.60 7.17 4.02
C LEU A 228 -3.70 7.15 5.55
N VAL A 229 -2.76 7.79 6.23
CA VAL A 229 -2.83 8.02 7.68
C VAL A 229 -3.58 9.34 7.94
N SER A 230 -4.70 9.27 8.66
CA SER A 230 -5.61 10.42 8.82
C SER A 230 -6.28 10.48 10.18
N ASP A 231 -6.42 11.70 10.73
CA ASP A 231 -7.19 12.03 11.93
C ASP A 231 -6.81 11.16 13.16
N CYS A 232 -5.52 10.83 13.30
CA CYS A 232 -4.98 10.08 14.43
C CYS A 232 -5.05 10.86 15.75
N SER A 233 -5.16 10.14 16.86
CA SER A 233 -5.16 10.70 18.21
C SER A 233 -3.78 11.26 18.60
N GLU A 234 -3.76 12.18 19.55
CA GLU A 234 -2.50 12.66 20.12
C GLU A 234 -1.73 11.51 20.79
N GLY A 235 -0.45 11.35 20.43
CA GLY A 235 0.39 10.25 20.91
C GLY A 235 0.31 8.94 20.11
N ASP A 236 -0.48 8.91 19.03
CA ASP A 236 -0.53 7.76 18.13
C ASP A 236 0.78 7.56 17.34
N THR A 237 1.20 6.29 17.18
CA THR A 237 2.45 5.90 16.53
C THR A 237 2.24 5.23 15.18
N THR A 238 1.02 5.27 14.62
CA THR A 238 0.66 4.55 13.38
C THR A 238 1.58 4.92 12.22
N LEU A 239 1.88 6.21 12.03
CA LEU A 239 2.72 6.67 10.92
C LEU A 239 4.16 6.14 11.03
N ASP A 240 4.76 6.26 12.20
CA ASP A 240 6.14 5.83 12.43
C ASP A 240 6.28 4.31 12.27
N ALA A 241 5.32 3.57 12.82
CA ALA A 241 5.25 2.11 12.69
C ALA A 241 5.05 1.69 11.22
N LEU A 242 4.15 2.36 10.50
CA LEU A 242 3.89 2.10 9.09
C LEU A 242 5.15 2.30 8.23
N ILE A 243 5.89 3.39 8.45
CA ILE A 243 7.14 3.66 7.74
C ILE A 243 8.18 2.57 8.05
N ALA A 244 8.31 2.19 9.32
CA ALA A 244 9.25 1.15 9.75
C ALA A 244 8.93 -0.19 9.07
N TYR A 245 7.68 -0.66 9.15
CA TYR A 245 7.25 -1.91 8.53
C TYR A 245 7.35 -1.88 7.01
N SER A 246 6.92 -0.79 6.36
CA SER A 246 7.01 -0.65 4.90
C SER A 246 8.45 -0.73 4.41
N ARG A 247 9.39 -0.17 5.17
CA ARG A 247 10.81 -0.21 4.83
C ARG A 247 11.39 -1.63 4.96
N GLN A 248 10.92 -2.41 5.93
CA GLN A 248 11.32 -3.82 6.08
C GLN A 248 10.65 -4.72 5.05
N LEU A 249 9.40 -4.43 4.68
CA LEU A 249 8.68 -5.09 3.59
C LEU A 249 9.47 -4.94 2.27
N GLN A 250 9.89 -3.72 1.96
CA GLN A 250 10.67 -3.41 0.77
C GLN A 250 12.08 -4.00 0.79
N ASN A 251 12.64 -4.27 1.97
CA ASN A 251 13.94 -4.95 2.12
C ASN A 251 13.84 -6.49 2.07
N GLY A 252 12.64 -7.08 2.08
CA GLY A 252 12.43 -8.53 2.15
C GLY A 252 12.82 -9.18 3.49
N THR A 253 12.90 -8.39 4.57
CA THR A 253 13.35 -8.83 5.91
C THR A 253 12.21 -8.94 6.92
N LEU A 254 11.00 -8.57 6.51
CA LEU A 254 9.86 -8.42 7.41
C LEU A 254 9.41 -9.75 8.04
N SER A 255 9.52 -10.88 7.33
CA SER A 255 9.21 -12.20 7.87
C SER A 255 10.04 -12.57 9.09
N GLN A 256 11.35 -12.27 9.05
CA GLN A 256 12.28 -12.53 10.16
C GLN A 256 11.92 -11.68 11.38
N ILE A 257 11.59 -10.40 11.16
CA ILE A 257 11.15 -9.49 12.22
C ILE A 257 9.87 -9.98 12.88
N PHE A 258 8.89 -10.46 12.11
CA PHE A 258 7.67 -11.01 12.69
C PHE A 258 7.92 -12.29 13.48
N GLN A 259 8.82 -13.17 13.04
CA GLN A 259 9.21 -14.34 13.83
C GLN A 259 9.85 -13.95 15.17
N GLU A 260 10.70 -12.92 15.18
CA GLU A 260 11.28 -12.39 16.42
C GLU A 260 10.23 -11.77 17.35
N ILE A 261 9.32 -10.97 16.79
CA ILE A 261 8.23 -10.35 17.55
C ILE A 261 7.32 -11.43 18.16
N ASP A 262 6.89 -12.41 17.37
CA ASP A 262 6.02 -13.49 17.84
C ASP A 262 6.71 -14.31 18.95
N ALA A 263 8.01 -14.61 18.81
CA ALA A 263 8.79 -15.31 19.83
C ALA A 263 8.90 -14.51 21.14
N VAL A 264 9.08 -13.18 21.06
CA VAL A 264 9.11 -12.31 22.24
C VAL A 264 7.73 -12.27 22.90
N ILE A 265 6.66 -12.10 22.13
CA ILE A 265 5.28 -12.08 22.65
C ILE A 265 4.97 -13.40 23.37
N ASP A 266 5.30 -14.54 22.77
CA ASP A 266 5.08 -15.85 23.38
C ASP A 266 5.88 -16.08 24.66
N SER A 267 7.07 -15.47 24.78
CA SER A 267 7.89 -15.54 25.99
C SER A 267 7.38 -14.66 27.14
N GLN A 268 6.65 -13.58 26.83
CA GLN A 268 6.20 -12.57 27.81
C GLN A 268 4.71 -12.67 28.17
N THR A 269 3.88 -13.24 27.29
CA THR A 269 2.44 -13.36 27.55
C THR A 269 2.18 -14.38 28.67
N LYS A 270 1.56 -13.89 29.75
CA LYS A 270 0.93 -14.78 30.74
C LYS A 270 -0.29 -15.40 30.09
N GLY A 271 -0.61 -16.66 30.40
CA GLY A 271 -1.69 -17.43 29.77
C GLY A 271 -3.12 -16.86 29.88
N THR A 272 -3.28 -15.65 30.44
CA THR A 272 -4.53 -14.89 30.53
C THR A 272 -4.90 -14.17 29.22
N ASP A 273 -3.93 -13.68 28.45
CA ASP A 273 -4.21 -12.80 27.30
C ASP A 273 -4.78 -13.57 26.09
N LYS A 274 -4.50 -14.87 26.03
CA LYS A 274 -5.02 -15.80 25.01
C LYS A 274 -6.23 -16.61 25.51
N LEU A 275 -6.84 -16.24 26.65
CA LEU A 275 -7.99 -16.99 27.19
C LEU A 275 -9.21 -16.98 26.27
N TYR A 276 -9.42 -15.89 25.53
CA TYR A 276 -10.55 -15.79 24.61
C TYR A 276 -10.47 -16.84 23.50
N LEU A 277 -9.26 -17.22 23.05
CA LEU A 277 -9.05 -18.27 22.05
C LEU A 277 -9.62 -19.62 22.50
N LYS A 278 -9.67 -19.91 23.81
CA LYS A 278 -10.29 -21.15 24.31
C LYS A 278 -11.79 -21.25 24.04
N TYR A 279 -12.43 -20.11 23.79
CA TYR A 279 -13.85 -20.05 23.50
C TYR A 279 -14.13 -19.87 22.02
N MET A 280 -13.10 -19.68 21.18
CA MET A 280 -13.25 -19.59 19.73
C MET A 280 -13.41 -20.99 19.12
N ASP A 281 -13.99 -21.05 17.93
CA ASP A 281 -14.05 -22.28 17.15
C ASP A 281 -12.65 -22.79 16.82
N GLU A 282 -12.41 -24.09 17.04
CA GLU A 282 -11.11 -24.72 16.78
C GLU A 282 -10.79 -24.71 15.27
N GLY A 283 -11.81 -24.88 14.43
CA GLY A 283 -11.67 -24.81 12.97
C GLY A 283 -11.20 -23.43 12.52
N TYR A 284 -11.80 -22.37 13.06
CA TYR A 284 -11.37 -20.99 12.84
C TYR A 284 -9.92 -20.76 13.26
N ILE A 285 -9.54 -21.14 14.48
CA ILE A 285 -8.17 -20.99 14.97
C ILE A 285 -7.17 -21.72 14.06
N ASN A 286 -7.51 -22.94 13.64
CA ASN A 286 -6.67 -23.72 12.74
C ASN A 286 -6.51 -23.03 11.38
N ARG A 287 -7.57 -22.41 10.83
CA ARG A 287 -7.48 -21.63 9.58
C ARG A 287 -6.58 -20.42 9.73
N VAL A 288 -6.74 -19.65 10.80
CA VAL A 288 -5.87 -18.50 11.10
C VAL A 288 -4.42 -18.94 11.24
N HIS A 289 -4.17 -19.99 12.02
CA HIS A 289 -2.83 -20.53 12.20
C HIS A 289 -2.23 -20.99 10.88
N GLN A 290 -2.97 -21.74 10.06
CA GLN A 290 -2.52 -22.21 8.74
C GLN A 290 -2.23 -21.05 7.78
N ALA A 291 -3.05 -20.00 7.78
CA ALA A 291 -2.88 -18.85 6.90
C ALA A 291 -1.56 -18.09 7.12
N PHE A 292 -1.01 -18.13 8.34
CA PHE A 292 0.23 -17.43 8.71
C PHE A 292 1.37 -18.35 9.10
N SER A 293 1.25 -19.66 8.84
CA SER A 293 2.29 -20.64 9.09
C SER A 293 2.96 -21.12 7.80
N PRO A 294 4.26 -21.48 7.85
CA PRO A 294 4.93 -22.11 6.70
C PRO A 294 4.24 -23.41 6.24
N PRO A 295 4.37 -23.80 4.96
CA PRO A 295 5.18 -23.13 3.92
C PRO A 295 4.49 -21.91 3.30
N PHE A 296 5.23 -20.81 3.21
CA PHE A 296 4.79 -19.62 2.49
C PHE A 296 5.01 -19.79 0.97
N HIS A 297 4.28 -19.02 0.15
CA HIS A 297 4.48 -19.00 -1.30
C HIS A 297 5.81 -18.31 -1.67
N GLU A 298 6.28 -18.55 -2.90
CA GLU A 298 7.57 -18.06 -3.39
C GLU A 298 7.73 -16.54 -3.30
N ASN A 299 6.65 -15.80 -3.56
CA ASN A 299 6.64 -14.33 -3.52
C ASN A 299 6.49 -13.71 -2.11
N TYR A 300 6.43 -14.50 -1.03
CA TYR A 300 6.05 -13.99 0.30
C TYR A 300 6.96 -12.87 0.83
N ASP A 301 8.27 -12.99 0.62
CA ASP A 301 9.28 -11.99 0.99
C ASP A 301 9.64 -11.03 -0.15
N LYS A 302 8.98 -11.16 -1.32
CA LYS A 302 9.25 -10.32 -2.49
C LYS A 302 8.69 -8.90 -2.23
N PRO A 303 9.43 -7.83 -2.53
CA PRO A 303 8.94 -6.47 -2.29
C PRO A 303 7.77 -6.13 -3.22
N PHE A 304 6.92 -5.20 -2.79
CA PHE A 304 5.87 -4.64 -3.63
C PHE A 304 6.44 -3.64 -4.63
N ARG A 305 5.79 -3.48 -5.79
CA ARG A 305 6.23 -2.56 -6.85
C ARG A 305 6.49 -1.15 -6.33
N SER A 306 5.53 -0.58 -5.63
CA SER A 306 5.69 0.72 -4.97
C SER A 306 4.91 0.81 -3.67
N VAL A 307 5.37 1.70 -2.78
CA VAL A 307 4.68 2.03 -1.54
C VAL A 307 4.58 3.54 -1.40
N GLN A 308 3.37 4.05 -1.40
CA GLN A 308 3.04 5.46 -1.21
C GLN A 308 2.37 5.63 0.15
N ILE A 309 2.92 6.50 1.00
CA ILE A 309 2.35 6.83 2.30
C ILE A 309 1.96 8.31 2.29
N PHE A 310 0.67 8.56 2.47
CA PHE A 310 0.11 9.90 2.60
C PHE A 310 -0.33 10.16 4.02
N GLN A 311 -0.03 11.35 4.54
CA GLN A 311 -0.57 11.83 5.81
C GLN A 311 -1.45 13.04 5.53
N LYS A 312 -2.74 12.96 5.89
CA LYS A 312 -3.66 14.07 5.72
C LYS A 312 -4.85 13.96 6.66
N ASP A 313 -5.12 15.04 7.38
CA ASP A 313 -6.30 15.14 8.25
C ASP A 313 -7.48 15.79 7.53
N PHE A 314 -8.70 15.33 7.86
CA PHE A 314 -9.96 15.86 7.33
C PHE A 314 -10.81 16.52 8.42
N GLY A 315 -10.31 16.56 9.65
CA GLY A 315 -10.92 17.27 10.76
C GLY A 315 -12.04 16.46 11.41
N GLN A 316 -11.89 15.14 11.50
CA GLN A 316 -12.87 14.30 12.17
C GLN A 316 -12.82 14.50 13.70
N VAL A 317 -13.63 15.44 14.19
CA VAL A 317 -13.83 15.69 15.62
C VAL A 317 -14.53 14.48 16.25
N ILE A 318 -13.87 13.77 17.16
CA ILE A 318 -14.47 12.66 17.91
C ILE A 318 -14.98 13.17 19.27
N GLY A 319 -16.23 12.81 19.62
CA GLY A 319 -16.67 12.65 21.00
C GLY A 319 -16.26 11.27 21.55
N GLN A 320 -15.74 11.21 22.77
CA GLN A 320 -14.97 10.06 23.30
C GLN A 320 -15.76 8.75 23.59
N GLY A 321 -17.06 8.63 23.28
CA GLY A 321 -17.91 7.47 23.62
C GLY A 321 -18.29 6.51 22.48
N PHE A 322 -18.57 5.23 22.79
CA PHE A 322 -19.23 4.28 21.85
C PHE A 322 -20.68 4.71 21.57
N SER A 323 -21.41 5.18 22.58
CA SER A 323 -22.79 5.70 22.47
C SER A 323 -22.91 6.98 21.63
N ASP A 324 -21.90 7.86 21.67
CA ASP A 324 -21.92 9.13 20.93
C ASP A 324 -21.66 8.95 19.43
N ARG A 325 -21.02 7.84 19.04
CA ARG A 325 -20.69 7.49 17.65
C ARG A 325 -21.85 6.87 16.86
N HIS A 326 -22.92 6.49 17.54
CA HIS A 326 -24.09 5.82 16.97
C HIS A 326 -25.34 6.72 16.93
N ALA A 327 -25.25 8.03 17.14
CA ALA A 327 -26.37 8.92 16.82
C ALA A 327 -26.44 9.15 15.29
N VAL A 328 -27.64 9.08 14.69
CA VAL A 328 -27.86 9.22 13.22
C VAL A 328 -27.09 10.37 12.60
N LYS A 329 -27.15 11.54 13.27
CA LYS A 329 -26.48 12.77 12.82
C LYS A 329 -24.95 12.67 12.81
N VAL A 330 -24.36 11.84 13.67
CA VAL A 330 -22.90 11.65 13.76
C VAL A 330 -22.40 10.65 12.71
N GLN A 331 -23.19 9.62 12.40
CA GLN A 331 -22.81 8.62 11.39
C GLN A 331 -22.72 9.22 9.98
N GLY A 332 -23.66 10.11 9.61
CA GLY A 332 -23.61 10.83 8.33
C GLY A 332 -22.32 11.67 8.19
N ILE A 333 -21.98 12.45 9.22
CA ILE A 333 -20.75 13.27 9.23
C ILE A 333 -19.50 12.38 9.10
N ARG A 334 -19.44 11.27 9.85
CA ARG A 334 -18.32 10.32 9.78
C ARG A 334 -18.17 9.72 8.39
N ARG A 335 -19.25 9.20 7.79
CA ARG A 335 -19.23 8.60 6.45
C ARG A 335 -18.84 9.62 5.38
N LYS A 336 -19.29 10.87 5.50
CA LYS A 336 -18.87 11.99 4.62
C LYS A 336 -17.37 12.23 4.69
N LEU A 337 -16.79 12.26 5.89
CA LEU A 337 -15.33 12.45 6.05
C LEU A 337 -14.53 11.25 5.54
N MET A 338 -14.99 10.02 5.81
CA MET A 338 -14.38 8.81 5.24
C MET A 338 -14.43 8.81 3.70
N GLY A 339 -15.56 9.20 3.11
CA GLY A 339 -15.68 9.33 1.65
C GLY A 339 -14.71 10.37 1.07
N ARG A 340 -14.55 11.51 1.74
CA ARG A 340 -13.55 12.52 1.35
C ARG A 340 -12.11 11.99 1.43
N ALA A 341 -11.80 11.24 2.48
CA ALA A 341 -10.48 10.62 2.67
C ALA A 341 -10.20 9.60 1.56
N ARG A 342 -11.16 8.71 1.26
CA ARG A 342 -11.04 7.70 0.20
C ARG A 342 -10.90 8.33 -1.19
N ASN A 343 -11.75 9.32 -1.52
CA ASN A 343 -11.63 10.05 -2.79
C ASN A 343 -10.27 10.74 -2.93
N TRP A 344 -9.77 11.33 -1.84
CA TRP A 344 -8.47 11.98 -1.86
C TRP A 344 -7.32 10.96 -2.03
N LEU A 345 -7.37 9.81 -1.35
CA LEU A 345 -6.37 8.77 -1.50
C LEU A 345 -6.29 8.27 -2.95
N THR A 346 -7.42 7.83 -3.52
CA THR A 346 -7.43 7.34 -4.90
C THR A 346 -7.03 8.40 -5.89
N ALA A 347 -7.50 9.65 -5.75
CA ALA A 347 -7.12 10.72 -6.68
C ALA A 347 -5.62 11.05 -6.68
N ASN A 348 -4.89 10.78 -5.59
CA ASN A 348 -3.45 11.01 -5.51
C ASN A 348 -2.63 9.78 -5.86
N ALA A 349 -3.16 8.58 -5.59
CA ALA A 349 -2.44 7.33 -5.78
C ALA A 349 -2.66 6.68 -7.15
N LEU A 350 -3.84 6.87 -7.76
CA LEU A 350 -4.22 6.29 -9.04
C LEU A 350 -3.33 6.80 -10.17
N LYS A 351 -2.84 5.87 -10.98
CA LYS A 351 -1.99 6.10 -12.14
C LYS A 351 -2.67 5.58 -13.40
N PRO A 352 -2.29 6.08 -14.59
CA PRO A 352 -2.92 5.69 -15.85
C PRO A 352 -2.78 4.20 -16.20
N TYR A 353 -1.78 3.51 -15.62
CA TYR A 353 -1.50 2.09 -15.87
C TYR A 353 -2.22 1.14 -14.90
N HIS A 354 -2.95 1.65 -13.90
CA HIS A 354 -3.70 0.79 -12.98
C HIS A 354 -4.96 0.27 -13.66
N SER A 355 -5.08 -1.06 -13.77
CA SER A 355 -6.25 -1.74 -14.31
C SER A 355 -7.31 -2.00 -13.24
N TRP A 356 -6.89 -2.21 -11.99
CA TRP A 356 -7.78 -2.51 -10.86
C TRP A 356 -7.45 -1.68 -9.62
N VAL A 357 -8.47 -1.39 -8.83
CA VAL A 357 -8.33 -0.75 -7.50
C VAL A 357 -8.91 -1.67 -6.44
N TYR A 358 -8.09 -2.08 -5.48
CA TYR A 358 -8.50 -2.91 -4.37
C TYR A 358 -8.53 -2.11 -3.07
N TRP A 359 -9.73 -1.91 -2.52
CA TRP A 359 -9.94 -1.26 -1.23
C TRP A 359 -9.90 -2.28 -0.11
N ARG A 360 -9.14 -1.98 0.95
CA ARG A 360 -9.01 -2.87 2.10
C ARG A 360 -8.84 -2.08 3.40
N ASP A 361 -9.69 -2.36 4.40
CA ASP A 361 -9.48 -1.87 5.76
C ASP A 361 -8.39 -2.70 6.48
N ALA A 362 -7.71 -2.09 7.45
CA ALA A 362 -6.48 -2.64 8.05
C ALA A 362 -6.71 -3.70 9.13
N ASP A 363 -7.95 -3.89 9.56
CA ASP A 363 -8.38 -4.78 10.66
C ASP A 363 -8.98 -6.12 10.18
N VAL A 364 -8.91 -6.42 8.88
CA VAL A 364 -9.26 -7.74 8.34
C VAL A 364 -8.29 -8.80 8.89
N GLU A 365 -8.82 -9.78 9.62
CA GLU A 365 -8.03 -10.84 10.31
C GLU A 365 -7.80 -12.11 9.50
N LEU A 366 -8.73 -12.46 8.60
CA LEU A 366 -8.62 -13.65 7.76
C LEU A 366 -9.10 -13.32 6.35
N CYS A 367 -8.24 -13.59 5.37
CA CYS A 367 -8.54 -13.39 3.96
C CYS A 367 -7.68 -14.37 3.14
N PRO A 368 -8.24 -15.07 2.14
CA PRO A 368 -7.47 -15.93 1.25
C PRO A 368 -6.36 -15.16 0.54
N GLY A 369 -5.18 -15.77 0.40
CA GLY A 369 -4.08 -15.16 -0.37
C GLY A 369 -4.40 -14.97 -1.85
N SER A 370 -5.36 -15.73 -2.39
CA SER A 370 -5.86 -15.65 -3.78
C SER A 370 -6.96 -14.61 -3.98
N VAL A 371 -7.33 -13.84 -2.95
CA VAL A 371 -8.52 -12.96 -3.00
C VAL A 371 -8.57 -12.05 -4.22
N ILE A 372 -7.43 -11.51 -4.66
CA ILE A 372 -7.35 -10.64 -5.83
C ILE A 372 -7.75 -11.40 -7.09
N GLN A 373 -7.15 -12.57 -7.33
CA GLN A 373 -7.45 -13.42 -8.47
C GLN A 373 -8.89 -13.92 -8.44
N ASP A 374 -9.37 -14.28 -7.25
CA ASP A 374 -10.73 -14.78 -7.04
C ASP A 374 -11.76 -13.70 -7.41
N LEU A 375 -11.53 -12.45 -7.00
CA LEU A 375 -12.38 -11.31 -7.34
C LEU A 375 -12.30 -10.93 -8.83
N MET A 376 -11.09 -10.87 -9.40
CA MET A 376 -10.88 -10.59 -10.83
C MET A 376 -11.61 -11.61 -11.72
N SER A 377 -11.55 -12.90 -11.36
CA SER A 377 -12.15 -13.98 -12.14
C SER A 377 -13.65 -13.82 -12.37
N LYS A 378 -14.34 -13.04 -11.54
CA LYS A 378 -15.77 -12.78 -11.64
C LYS A 378 -16.13 -11.78 -12.74
N ASN A 379 -15.16 -10.97 -13.19
CA ASN A 379 -15.31 -10.04 -14.31
C ASN A 379 -16.44 -9.01 -14.13
N TYR A 380 -16.52 -8.38 -12.96
CA TYR A 380 -17.44 -7.28 -12.69
C TYR A 380 -16.69 -5.97 -12.47
N ASP A 381 -17.31 -4.85 -12.86
CA ASP A 381 -16.75 -3.50 -12.65
C ASP A 381 -16.52 -3.19 -11.16
N VAL A 382 -17.42 -3.67 -10.29
CA VAL A 382 -17.33 -3.56 -8.84
C VAL A 382 -17.74 -4.89 -8.23
N ILE A 383 -16.89 -5.44 -7.38
CA ILE A 383 -17.17 -6.65 -6.61
C ILE A 383 -16.71 -6.47 -5.17
N VAL A 384 -17.49 -7.00 -4.23
CA VAL A 384 -17.22 -6.95 -2.80
C VAL A 384 -17.34 -8.34 -2.19
N PRO A 385 -16.33 -8.82 -1.42
CA PRO A 385 -16.47 -10.05 -0.67
C PRO A 385 -17.42 -9.86 0.51
N ASN A 386 -18.04 -10.96 0.96
CA ASN A 386 -18.85 -10.93 2.17
C ASN A 386 -17.96 -10.92 3.43
N VAL A 387 -18.17 -9.99 4.36
CA VAL A 387 -17.32 -9.80 5.54
C VAL A 387 -18.05 -10.19 6.82
N TRP A 388 -17.41 -11.09 7.56
CA TRP A 388 -17.94 -11.70 8.77
C TRP A 388 -16.99 -11.52 9.94
N ARG A 389 -17.55 -11.41 11.14
CA ARG A 389 -16.79 -11.34 12.37
C ARG A 389 -16.84 -12.68 13.09
N PRO A 390 -15.69 -13.29 13.42
CA PRO A 390 -15.65 -14.48 14.26
C PRO A 390 -16.04 -14.11 15.70
N LEU A 391 -16.78 -15.00 16.36
CA LEU A 391 -17.22 -14.87 17.73
C LEU A 391 -16.86 -16.11 18.54
N PRO A 392 -16.80 -15.99 19.87
CA PRO A 392 -16.79 -17.16 20.73
C PRO A 392 -18.00 -18.08 20.45
N THR A 393 -17.77 -19.38 20.57
CA THR A 393 -18.76 -20.46 20.39
C THR A 393 -20.04 -20.23 21.21
N PHE A 394 -19.92 -19.68 22.42
CA PHE A 394 -21.08 -19.37 23.27
C PHE A 394 -21.94 -18.18 22.78
N LEU A 395 -21.47 -17.43 21.78
CA LEU A 395 -22.20 -16.33 21.14
C LEU A 395 -22.67 -16.66 19.71
N GLY A 396 -22.56 -17.92 19.28
CA GLY A 396 -22.98 -18.33 17.94
C GLY A 396 -21.87 -18.34 16.88
N THR A 397 -20.60 -18.32 17.30
CA THR A 397 -19.40 -18.63 16.48
C THR A 397 -18.99 -17.60 15.44
N GLU A 398 -19.94 -16.98 14.75
CA GLU A 398 -19.70 -15.92 13.78
C GLU A 398 -20.92 -15.01 13.67
N GLN A 399 -20.72 -13.77 13.25
CA GLN A 399 -21.82 -12.85 12.98
C GLN A 399 -21.54 -12.01 11.71
N PRO A 400 -22.59 -11.62 10.98
CA PRO A 400 -22.53 -10.57 9.97
C PRO A 400 -21.83 -9.32 10.53
N TYR A 401 -20.85 -8.79 9.78
CA TYR A 401 -20.12 -7.58 10.19
C TYR A 401 -20.41 -6.40 9.29
N ASP A 402 -20.11 -6.50 8.00
CA ASP A 402 -20.35 -5.39 7.07
C ASP A 402 -21.78 -5.41 6.54
N LEU A 403 -22.59 -4.47 7.03
CA LEU A 403 -23.98 -4.27 6.59
C LEU A 403 -24.11 -3.20 5.49
N ASN A 404 -23.00 -2.65 4.99
CA ASN A 404 -23.02 -1.61 3.96
C ASN A 404 -23.09 -2.16 2.53
N SER A 405 -23.09 -3.48 2.37
CA SER A 405 -23.34 -4.16 1.10
C SER A 405 -24.76 -4.72 1.07
N TRP A 406 -25.61 -4.22 0.18
CA TRP A 406 -27.04 -4.53 0.18
C TRP A 406 -27.70 -4.38 -1.19
N MET A 407 -28.81 -5.10 -1.37
CA MET A 407 -29.79 -4.92 -2.45
C MET A 407 -30.85 -3.89 -2.02
N GLU A 408 -31.20 -3.00 -2.93
CA GLU A 408 -32.18 -1.95 -2.69
C GLU A 408 -33.60 -2.52 -2.52
N SER A 409 -34.44 -1.79 -1.78
CA SER A 409 -35.84 -2.15 -1.58
C SER A 409 -36.79 -1.05 -2.07
N GLN A 410 -38.05 -1.41 -2.33
CA GLN A 410 -39.07 -0.43 -2.72
C GLN A 410 -39.38 0.54 -1.57
N GLU A 411 -39.34 0.05 -0.34
CA GLU A 411 -39.58 0.79 0.89
C GLU A 411 -38.48 1.83 1.15
N ALA A 412 -37.21 1.46 0.95
CA ALA A 412 -36.08 2.39 1.05
C ALA A 412 -36.14 3.48 -0.03
N LEU A 413 -36.49 3.13 -1.27
CA LEU A 413 -36.70 4.11 -2.34
C LEU A 413 -37.89 5.05 -2.05
N ALA A 414 -38.96 4.53 -1.44
CA ALA A 414 -40.09 5.35 -1.01
C ALA A 414 -39.69 6.31 0.12
N LEU A 415 -38.91 5.83 1.10
CA LEU A 415 -38.35 6.63 2.18
C LEU A 415 -37.42 7.72 1.64
N ALA A 416 -36.49 7.37 0.73
CA ALA A 416 -35.53 8.31 0.15
C ALA A 416 -36.21 9.51 -0.54
N LYS A 417 -37.40 9.31 -1.15
CA LYS A 417 -38.19 10.38 -1.76
C LYS A 417 -38.79 11.37 -0.76
N THR A 418 -38.86 11.01 0.52
CA THR A 418 -39.41 11.85 1.59
C THR A 418 -38.34 12.66 2.33
N LEU A 419 -37.08 12.28 2.16
CA LEU A 419 -35.93 12.90 2.82
C LEU A 419 -35.42 14.11 2.02
N ASP A 420 -34.78 15.05 2.72
CA ASP A 420 -34.13 16.20 2.07
C ASP A 420 -32.83 15.75 1.35
N GLU A 421 -32.33 16.55 0.41
CA GLU A 421 -31.13 16.22 -0.39
C GLU A 421 -29.88 15.97 0.47
N ASP A 422 -29.80 16.60 1.65
CA ASP A 422 -28.68 16.47 2.59
C ASP A 422 -28.85 15.32 3.59
N ASP A 423 -29.99 14.64 3.60
CA ASP A 423 -30.25 13.52 4.51
C ASP A 423 -29.57 12.24 4.02
N VAL A 424 -28.95 11.52 4.95
CA VAL A 424 -28.22 10.29 4.64
C VAL A 424 -28.92 9.11 5.29
N ILE A 425 -29.31 8.13 4.46
CA ILE A 425 -29.76 6.82 4.95
C ILE A 425 -28.53 6.01 5.34
N VAL A 426 -28.50 5.60 6.60
CA VAL A 426 -27.44 4.75 7.16
C VAL A 426 -28.10 3.55 7.84
N GLU A 427 -27.54 2.38 7.60
CA GLU A 427 -28.09 1.13 8.14
C GLU A 427 -27.87 1.04 9.66
N GLY A 428 -28.81 0.38 10.36
CA GLY A 428 -28.75 0.14 11.81
C GLY A 428 -29.66 1.03 12.67
N TYR A 429 -30.47 1.91 12.07
CA TYR A 429 -31.39 2.78 12.79
C TYR A 429 -32.85 2.33 12.70
N ALA A 430 -33.47 2.13 13.85
CA ALA A 430 -34.90 1.81 13.93
C ALA A 430 -35.81 2.94 13.39
N GLU A 431 -35.29 4.17 13.33
CA GLU A 431 -36.01 5.35 12.86
C GLU A 431 -36.28 5.30 11.34
N TYR A 432 -35.46 4.57 10.58
CA TYR A 432 -35.57 4.43 9.13
C TYR A 432 -35.60 2.94 8.74
N PRO A 433 -36.78 2.30 8.74
CA PRO A 433 -36.90 0.92 8.30
C PRO A 433 -36.72 0.85 6.78
N THR A 434 -35.49 0.52 6.35
CA THR A 434 -35.10 0.43 4.93
C THR A 434 -35.53 -0.87 4.28
N TRP A 435 -35.65 -1.98 5.04
CA TRP A 435 -35.96 -3.32 4.50
C TRP A 435 -35.01 -3.79 3.39
N ARG A 436 -33.81 -3.20 3.31
CA ARG A 436 -32.77 -3.64 2.38
C ARG A 436 -32.29 -5.02 2.74
N VAL A 437 -32.01 -5.83 1.73
CA VAL A 437 -31.47 -7.17 1.92
C VAL A 437 -29.94 -7.06 1.94
N HIS A 438 -29.33 -7.25 3.11
CA HIS A 438 -27.88 -7.14 3.25
C HIS A 438 -27.18 -8.44 2.83
N LEU A 439 -26.08 -8.29 2.10
CA LEU A 439 -25.22 -9.40 1.65
C LEU A 439 -24.80 -10.31 2.81
N ALA A 440 -24.54 -9.72 3.97
CA ALA A 440 -24.09 -10.45 5.15
C ALA A 440 -25.18 -11.36 5.75
N TYR A 441 -26.48 -11.13 5.51
CA TYR A 441 -27.54 -12.00 6.04
C TYR A 441 -27.97 -13.13 5.11
N ILE A 442 -27.63 -13.06 3.83
CA ILE A 442 -28.06 -14.03 2.81
C ILE A 442 -27.02 -15.10 2.50
N ARG A 443 -25.91 -15.12 3.25
CA ARG A 443 -24.89 -16.17 3.12
C ARG A 443 -25.48 -17.53 3.46
N ASP A 444 -25.30 -18.49 2.57
CA ASP A 444 -25.42 -19.92 2.89
C ASP A 444 -24.03 -20.46 3.27
N ALA A 445 -23.89 -21.04 4.46
CA ALA A 445 -22.62 -21.59 4.93
C ALA A 445 -22.20 -22.84 4.15
N GLU A 446 -23.16 -23.59 3.62
CA GLU A 446 -22.94 -24.80 2.81
C GLU A 446 -23.07 -24.51 1.30
N GLY A 447 -23.26 -23.24 0.94
CA GLY A 447 -23.42 -22.79 -0.44
C GLY A 447 -22.11 -22.76 -1.23
N ASP A 448 -22.21 -22.40 -2.51
CA ASP A 448 -21.04 -22.20 -3.36
C ASP A 448 -20.35 -20.88 -2.97
N PRO A 449 -19.06 -20.89 -2.54
CA PRO A 449 -18.32 -19.67 -2.24
C PRO A 449 -18.15 -18.75 -3.46
N ASN A 450 -18.41 -19.26 -4.66
CA ASN A 450 -18.35 -18.52 -5.91
C ASN A 450 -19.66 -17.84 -6.32
N GLU A 451 -20.73 -18.04 -5.57
CA GLU A 451 -22.02 -17.43 -5.83
C GLU A 451 -21.91 -15.90 -5.76
N ALA A 452 -22.49 -15.23 -6.75
CA ALA A 452 -22.54 -13.78 -6.85
C ALA A 452 -23.99 -13.33 -6.84
N VAL A 453 -24.24 -12.17 -6.24
CA VAL A 453 -25.55 -11.52 -6.18
C VAL A 453 -25.39 -10.07 -6.62
N ASP A 454 -26.40 -9.56 -7.33
CA ASP A 454 -26.44 -8.15 -7.70
C ASP A 454 -26.64 -7.29 -6.45
N LEU A 455 -25.95 -6.15 -6.37
CA LEU A 455 -26.01 -5.22 -5.25
C LEU A 455 -26.21 -3.79 -5.76
N ASP A 456 -26.91 -2.98 -4.96
CA ASP A 456 -27.12 -1.55 -5.23
C ASP A 456 -26.22 -0.67 -4.35
N GLY A 457 -25.88 -1.15 -3.15
CA GLY A 457 -24.94 -0.51 -2.24
C GLY A 457 -23.77 -1.43 -1.92
N VAL A 458 -22.56 -0.86 -1.86
CA VAL A 458 -21.34 -1.58 -1.47
C VAL A 458 -20.60 -0.85 -0.36
N GLY A 459 -20.06 -1.61 0.59
CA GLY A 459 -19.08 -1.11 1.55
C GLY A 459 -17.72 -0.86 0.91
N GLY A 460 -16.90 -0.01 1.53
CA GLY A 460 -15.46 0.11 1.20
C GLY A 460 -14.59 -1.01 1.77
N VAL A 461 -15.26 -2.08 2.23
CA VAL A 461 -14.83 -3.29 2.94
C VAL A 461 -14.17 -3.04 4.30
N SER A 462 -14.89 -3.47 5.35
CA SER A 462 -14.67 -3.24 6.79
C SER A 462 -13.82 -4.29 7.49
#